data_AF-A0A962GBJ7-F1
#
_entry.id   AF-A0A962GBJ7-F1
#
_cell.length_a   1.000
_cell.length_b   1.000
_cell.length_c   1.000
_cell.angle_alpha   90.00
_cell.angle_beta   90.00
_cell.angle_gamma   90.00
#
_symmetry.space_group_name_H-M   'P 1'
#
loop_
_entity.id
_entity.type
_entity.pdbx_description
1 polymer ?
#
loop_
_entity_poly.entity_id
_entity_poly.type
_entity_poly.pdbx_seq_one_letter_code
_entity_poly.pdbx_strand_id
1 'polypeptide(L)'
;MSPAELAYPVLVLFPESGSVRHDDAADLRVMSVQRVMGANGPVVLIDSRLDIYRLDRLESTHSGLWLMAHPNGQTDVDFELQCIDQADIEQARRLMLEREPRLRGAAATALRAALSQASTLEAMLRLAGKQGRPAAAPVAEPALPKDG
;
A
#
# COMPACT_ATOMS: atom_id res chain seq x y z
N MET A 1 13.50 -8.98 8.82
CA MET A 1 13.41 -8.33 7.50
C MET A 1 13.08 -6.87 7.72
N SER A 2 13.75 -5.97 7.02
CA SER A 2 13.48 -4.53 7.09
C SER A 2 12.55 -4.10 5.95
N PRO A 3 11.76 -3.02 6.12
CA PRO A 3 10.94 -2.47 5.03
C PRO A 3 11.73 -2.14 3.75
N ALA A 4 13.01 -1.78 3.88
CA ALA A 4 13.87 -1.45 2.74
C ALA A 4 14.21 -2.66 1.84
N GLU A 5 13.98 -3.89 2.31
CA GLU A 5 14.25 -5.12 1.56
C GLU A 5 13.06 -5.59 0.71
N LEU A 6 11.88 -4.98 0.88
CA LEU A 6 10.67 -5.32 0.14
C LEU A 6 10.79 -4.97 -1.34
N ALA A 7 10.14 -5.77 -2.20
CA ALA A 7 10.02 -5.44 -3.61
C ALA A 7 8.85 -4.45 -3.83
N TYR A 8 9.16 -3.19 -4.10
CA TYR A 8 8.14 -2.16 -4.36
C TYR A 8 7.61 -2.19 -5.80
N PRO A 9 6.40 -1.66 -6.07
CA PRO A 9 5.43 -1.15 -5.10
C PRO A 9 4.84 -2.28 -4.25
N VAL A 10 4.34 -1.92 -3.07
CA VAL A 10 3.65 -2.85 -2.16
C VAL A 10 2.20 -2.44 -1.98
N LEU A 11 1.34 -3.41 -1.64
CA LEU A 11 -0.06 -3.19 -1.31
C LEU A 11 -0.32 -3.62 0.13
N VAL A 12 -0.64 -2.66 1.00
CA VAL A 12 -1.08 -2.94 2.37
C VAL A 12 -2.58 -3.13 2.38
N LEU A 13 -3.04 -4.27 2.87
CA LEU A 13 -4.44 -4.66 2.99
C LEU A 13 -4.85 -4.57 4.47
N PHE A 14 -5.74 -3.63 4.77
CA PHE A 14 -6.36 -3.49 6.09
C PHE A 14 -7.65 -4.31 6.14
N PRO A 15 -7.94 -4.96 7.28
CA PRO A 15 -9.08 -5.85 7.38
C PRO A 15 -10.43 -5.26 6.95
N GLU A 16 -10.70 -4.02 7.37
CA GLU A 16 -12.02 -3.39 7.23
C GLU A 16 -11.98 -2.10 6.40
N SER A 17 -10.85 -1.40 6.38
CA SER A 17 -10.74 -0.08 5.75
C SER A 17 -10.26 -0.14 4.29
N GLY A 18 -10.01 -1.32 3.74
CA GLY A 18 -9.58 -1.49 2.35
C GLY A 18 -8.07 -1.62 2.21
N SER A 19 -7.51 -1.14 1.12
CA SER A 19 -6.07 -1.25 0.88
C SER A 19 -5.40 0.03 0.39
N VAL A 20 -4.09 0.12 0.56
CA VAL A 20 -3.27 1.29 0.20
C VAL A 20 -2.00 0.82 -0.49
N ARG A 21 -1.69 1.43 -1.65
CA ARG A 21 -0.43 1.21 -2.35
C ARG A 21 0.64 2.10 -1.71
N HIS A 22 1.82 1.55 -1.50
CA HIS A 22 3.01 2.32 -1.15
C HIS A 22 4.10 2.11 -2.21
N ASP A 23 4.72 3.21 -2.64
CA ASP A 23 5.68 3.20 -3.74
C ASP A 23 7.13 2.96 -3.28
N ASP A 24 7.45 3.24 -2.01
CA ASP A 24 8.75 3.00 -1.41
C ASP A 24 8.68 2.83 0.12
N ALA A 25 9.84 2.64 0.76
CA ALA A 25 9.95 2.40 2.20
C ALA A 25 9.63 3.63 3.07
N ALA A 26 9.87 4.84 2.56
CA ALA A 26 9.52 6.06 3.26
C ALA A 26 8.00 6.26 3.25
N ASP A 27 7.38 6.06 2.09
CA ASP A 27 5.92 6.08 1.91
C ASP A 27 5.24 5.00 2.77
N LEU A 28 5.80 3.79 2.85
CA LEU A 28 5.25 2.71 3.69
C LEU A 28 5.28 3.05 5.19
N ARG A 29 6.23 3.87 5.65
CA ARG A 29 6.32 4.31 7.04
C ARG A 29 5.33 5.41 7.41
N VAL A 30 4.62 5.97 6.44
CA VAL A 30 3.61 7.00 6.68
C VAL A 30 2.24 6.44 6.33
N MET A 31 1.35 6.34 7.32
CA MET A 31 0.01 5.77 7.13
C MET A 31 -1.08 6.67 7.69
N SER A 32 -2.31 6.46 7.23
CA SER A 32 -3.46 7.15 7.80
C SER A 32 -3.71 6.70 9.23
N VAL A 33 -3.81 7.66 10.15
CA VAL A 33 -4.07 7.44 11.58
C VAL A 33 -5.32 6.58 11.78
N GLN A 34 -6.39 6.87 11.02
CA GLN A 34 -7.65 6.13 11.12
C GLN A 34 -7.50 4.66 10.73
N ARG A 35 -6.61 4.33 9.79
CA ARG A 35 -6.36 2.94 9.38
C ARG A 35 -5.55 2.19 10.41
N VAL A 36 -4.52 2.84 10.95
CA VAL A 36 -3.63 2.26 11.97
C VAL A 36 -4.42 2.01 13.26
N MET A 37 -5.12 3.02 13.77
CA MET A 37 -5.89 2.90 15.02
C MET A 37 -7.17 2.08 14.88
N GLY A 38 -7.76 2.05 13.68
CA GLY A 38 -8.99 1.31 13.40
C GLY A 38 -8.78 -0.13 12.91
N ALA A 39 -7.54 -0.62 12.83
CA ALA A 39 -7.24 -1.96 12.36
C ALA A 39 -7.64 -3.02 13.41
N ASN A 40 -8.84 -3.58 13.29
CA ASN A 40 -9.30 -4.71 14.11
C ASN A 40 -8.97 -6.05 13.44
N GLY A 41 -7.69 -6.39 13.34
CA GLY A 41 -7.23 -7.68 12.80
C GLY A 41 -5.88 -7.62 12.10
N PRO A 42 -5.42 -8.75 11.53
CA PRO A 42 -4.10 -8.82 10.90
C PRO A 42 -4.06 -7.94 9.65
N VAL A 43 -3.18 -6.95 9.66
CA VAL A 43 -2.80 -6.18 8.48
C VAL A 43 -1.79 -7.00 7.70
N VAL A 44 -2.00 -7.11 6.39
CA VAL A 44 -1.11 -7.87 5.51
C VAL A 44 -0.60 -6.99 4.39
N LEU A 45 0.57 -7.33 3.85
CA LEU A 45 1.23 -6.64 2.76
C LEU A 45 1.55 -7.65 1.66
N ILE A 46 1.34 -7.26 0.41
CA ILE A 46 1.78 -8.00 -0.78
C ILE A 46 2.82 -7.14 -1.47
N ASP A 47 4.00 -7.71 -1.76
CA ASP A 47 5.05 -7.01 -2.49
C ASP A 47 5.02 -7.33 -4.00
N SER A 48 5.86 -6.68 -4.80
CA SER A 48 5.86 -6.85 -6.26
C SER A 48 6.40 -8.20 -6.74
N ARG A 49 7.02 -9.00 -5.86
CA ARG A 49 7.37 -10.41 -6.08
C ARG A 49 6.23 -11.35 -5.69
N LEU A 50 5.11 -10.83 -5.20
CA LEU A 50 3.97 -11.58 -4.66
C LEU A 50 4.31 -12.32 -3.36
N ASP A 51 5.36 -11.86 -2.65
CA ASP A 51 5.60 -12.31 -1.28
C ASP A 51 4.58 -11.63 -0.36
N ILE A 52 4.11 -12.38 0.64
CA ILE A 52 3.02 -11.96 1.51
C ILE A 52 3.53 -11.89 2.94
N TYR A 53 3.30 -10.74 3.54
CA TYR A 53 3.78 -10.41 4.88
C TYR A 53 2.62 -10.06 5.79
N ARG A 54 2.71 -10.43 7.06
CA ARG A 54 1.90 -9.86 8.12
C ARG A 54 2.66 -8.69 8.74
N LEU A 55 1.96 -7.60 8.98
CA LEU A 55 2.45 -6.45 9.73
C LEU A 55 2.05 -6.65 11.19
N ASP A 56 2.99 -7.14 11.98
CA ASP A 56 2.83 -7.29 13.42
C ASP A 56 3.20 -6.00 14.15
N ARG A 57 2.56 -5.76 15.31
CA ARG A 57 2.81 -4.56 16.15
C ARG A 57 2.74 -3.24 15.37
N LEU A 58 1.82 -3.14 14.41
CA LEU A 58 1.61 -1.90 13.67
C LEU A 58 1.05 -0.82 14.60
N GLU A 59 1.84 0.23 14.84
CA GLU A 59 1.46 1.32 15.73
C GLU A 59 2.00 2.67 15.26
N SER A 60 1.36 3.75 15.73
CA SER A 60 1.85 5.11 15.54
C SER A 60 3.06 5.34 16.44
N THR A 61 4.13 5.90 15.88
CA THR A 61 5.29 6.36 16.68
C THR A 61 4.99 7.64 17.46
N HIS A 62 3.96 8.38 17.04
CA HIS A 62 3.52 9.61 17.69
C HIS A 62 2.44 9.35 18.75
N SER A 63 2.51 10.11 19.86
CA SER A 63 1.51 10.05 20.93
C SER A 63 0.17 10.68 20.51
N GLY A 64 -0.92 10.29 21.20
CA GLY A 64 -2.26 10.84 20.94
C GLY A 64 -2.33 12.37 21.00
N LEU A 65 -1.60 13.01 21.93
CA LEU A 65 -1.55 14.47 22.03
C LEU A 65 -0.87 15.11 20.81
N TRP A 66 0.20 14.48 20.31
CA TRP A 66 0.86 14.95 19.09
C TRP A 66 -0.07 14.86 17.88
N LEU A 67 -0.84 13.77 17.75
CA LEU A 67 -1.81 13.58 16.68
C LEU A 67 -2.93 14.62 16.71
N MET A 68 -3.37 15.02 17.91
CA MET A 68 -4.35 16.11 18.06
C MET A 68 -3.81 17.46 17.60
N ALA A 69 -2.50 17.70 17.78
CA ALA A 69 -1.84 18.93 17.33
C ALA A 69 -1.52 18.93 15.82
N HIS A 70 -1.47 17.76 15.18
CA HIS A 70 -1.15 17.58 13.76
C HIS A 70 -2.26 16.83 13.02
N PRO A 71 -3.43 17.46 12.79
CA PRO A 71 -4.63 16.79 12.29
C PRO A 71 -4.61 16.51 10.77
N ASN A 72 -3.43 16.35 10.16
CA ASN A 72 -3.30 16.04 8.73
C ASN A 72 -3.80 14.62 8.37
N GLY A 73 -4.14 13.81 9.38
CA GLY A 73 -4.68 12.47 9.22
C GLY A 73 -3.63 11.39 8.90
N GLN A 74 -2.35 11.74 8.91
CA GLN A 74 -1.22 10.84 8.68
C GLN A 74 -0.32 10.75 9.92
N THR A 75 0.39 9.63 10.06
CA THR A 75 1.35 9.40 11.14
C THR A 75 2.49 8.51 10.66
N ASP A 76 3.67 8.74 11.23
CA ASP A 76 4.77 7.79 11.12
C ASP A 76 4.45 6.54 11.94
N VAL A 77 4.65 5.37 11.34
CA VAL A 77 4.38 4.08 11.96
C VAL A 77 5.62 3.23 12.12
N ASP A 78 5.60 2.40 13.15
CA ASP A 78 6.50 1.26 13.30
C ASP A 78 5.70 -0.04 13.24
N PHE A 79 6.35 -1.09 12.74
CA PHE A 79 5.79 -2.44 12.61
C PHE A 79 6.91 -3.47 12.40
N GLU A 80 6.58 -4.73 12.67
CA GLU A 80 7.40 -5.90 12.38
C GLU A 80 6.87 -6.61 11.14
N LEU A 81 7.76 -7.01 10.22
CA LEU A 81 7.41 -7.78 9.02
C LEU A 81 7.65 -9.27 9.26
N GLN A 82 6.59 -10.06 9.20
CA GLN A 82 6.67 -11.51 9.17
C GLN A 82 6.24 -12.04 7.80
N CYS A 83 7.15 -12.66 7.05
CA CYS A 83 6.81 -13.38 5.82
C CYS A 83 5.93 -14.58 6.18
N ILE A 84 4.74 -14.66 5.57
CA ILE A 84 3.80 -15.76 5.78
C ILE A 84 3.60 -16.61 4.53
N ASP A 85 3.89 -16.06 3.35
CA ASP A 85 3.87 -16.79 2.08
C ASP A 85 4.86 -16.18 1.07
N GLN A 86 5.32 -16.96 0.10
CA GLN A 86 6.30 -16.52 -0.91
C GLN A 86 5.79 -16.81 -2.32
N ALA A 87 5.82 -15.80 -3.18
CA ALA A 87 5.38 -15.86 -4.57
C ALA A 87 3.99 -16.51 -4.79
N ASP A 88 3.06 -16.39 -3.82
CA ASP A 88 1.73 -17.00 -3.90
C ASP A 88 0.71 -16.03 -4.50
N ILE A 89 0.53 -16.15 -5.82
CA ILE A 89 -0.40 -15.33 -6.58
C ILE A 89 -1.86 -15.60 -6.24
N GLU A 90 -2.23 -16.85 -5.95
CA GLU A 90 -3.60 -17.21 -5.65
C GLU A 90 -4.01 -16.63 -4.30
N GLN A 91 -3.09 -16.70 -3.34
CA GLN A 91 -3.28 -16.06 -2.04
C GLN A 91 -3.34 -14.54 -2.15
N ALA A 92 -2.48 -13.92 -2.94
CA ALA A 92 -2.52 -12.48 -3.20
C ALA A 92 -3.88 -12.05 -3.79
N ARG A 93 -4.39 -12.80 -4.79
CA ARG A 93 -5.70 -12.52 -5.42
C ARG A 93 -6.84 -12.70 -4.42
N ARG A 94 -6.81 -13.77 -3.63
CA ARG A 94 -7.82 -14.04 -2.58
C ARG A 94 -7.87 -12.88 -1.57
N LEU A 95 -6.73 -12.48 -1.04
CA LEU A 95 -6.64 -11.38 -0.08
C LEU A 95 -7.14 -10.06 -0.68
N MET A 96 -6.82 -9.77 -1.95
CA MET A 96 -7.35 -8.58 -2.62
C MET A 96 -8.87 -8.62 -2.79
N LEU A 97 -9.45 -9.76 -3.17
CA LEU A 97 -10.91 -9.92 -3.27
C LEU A 97 -11.60 -9.69 -1.92
N GLU A 98 -11.01 -10.21 -0.85
CA GLU A 98 -11.55 -10.09 0.50
C GLU A 98 -11.48 -8.65 1.00
N ARG A 99 -10.36 -7.95 0.76
CA ARG A 99 -10.04 -6.70 1.44
C ARG A 99 -10.32 -5.46 0.59
N GLU A 100 -10.31 -5.51 -0.74
CA GLU A 100 -10.48 -4.31 -1.59
C GLU A 100 -11.96 -3.99 -1.87
N PRO A 101 -12.50 -2.85 -1.40
CA PRO A 101 -13.92 -2.52 -1.56
C PRO A 101 -14.37 -2.41 -3.02
N ARG A 102 -13.50 -1.94 -3.92
CA ARG A 102 -13.81 -1.83 -5.36
C ARG A 102 -14.09 -3.17 -6.04
N LEU A 103 -13.60 -4.26 -5.46
CA LEU A 103 -13.80 -5.61 -5.98
C LEU A 103 -15.04 -6.29 -5.36
N ARG A 104 -15.71 -5.63 -4.41
CA ARG A 104 -16.94 -6.14 -3.77
C ARG A 104 -18.18 -5.74 -4.57
N GLY A 105 -19.18 -6.62 -4.56
CA GLY A 105 -20.51 -6.37 -5.15
C GLY A 105 -20.70 -6.90 -6.57
N ALA A 106 -21.96 -6.96 -7.01
CA ALA A 106 -22.37 -7.59 -8.27
C ALA A 106 -21.80 -6.87 -9.52
N ALA A 107 -21.66 -5.54 -9.46
CA ALA A 107 -21.11 -4.74 -10.56
C ALA A 107 -19.61 -4.98 -10.81
N ALA A 108 -18.88 -5.53 -9.83
CA ALA A 108 -17.44 -5.81 -9.93
C ALA A 108 -17.12 -7.15 -10.60
N THR A 109 -18.11 -7.87 -11.15
CA THR A 109 -17.92 -9.23 -11.70
C THR A 109 -16.85 -9.29 -12.79
N ALA A 110 -16.81 -8.33 -13.72
CA ALA A 110 -15.77 -8.25 -14.74
C ALA A 110 -14.37 -8.00 -14.14
N LEU A 111 -14.27 -7.14 -13.12
CA LEU A 111 -13.00 -6.87 -12.42
C LEU A 111 -12.49 -8.09 -11.66
N ARG A 112 -13.39 -8.87 -11.03
CA ARG A 112 -13.03 -10.12 -10.34
C ARG A 112 -12.53 -11.18 -11.32
N ALA A 113 -13.17 -11.31 -12.48
CA ALA A 113 -12.72 -12.20 -13.55
C ALA A 113 -11.36 -11.76 -14.13
N ALA A 114 -11.13 -10.46 -14.27
CA ALA A 114 -9.81 -9.95 -14.68
C ALA A 114 -8.75 -10.19 -13.60
N LEU A 115 -9.12 -10.08 -12.31
CA LEU A 115 -8.19 -10.30 -11.20
C LEU A 115 -7.70 -11.76 -11.17
N SER A 116 -8.57 -12.74 -11.44
CA SER A 116 -8.17 -14.14 -11.50
C SER A 116 -7.22 -14.46 -12.66
N GLN A 117 -7.05 -13.55 -13.61
CA GLN A 117 -6.08 -13.68 -14.72
C GLN A 117 -4.83 -12.82 -14.51
N ALA A 118 -4.83 -11.88 -13.57
CA ALA A 118 -3.73 -10.95 -13.34
C ALA A 118 -2.51 -11.68 -12.78
N SER A 119 -1.40 -11.73 -13.53
CA SER A 119 -0.18 -12.48 -13.17
C SER A 119 0.85 -11.69 -12.35
N THR A 120 0.58 -10.41 -12.07
CA THR A 120 1.53 -9.51 -11.39
C THR A 120 0.79 -8.58 -10.45
N LEU A 121 1.45 -8.13 -9.37
CA LEU A 121 0.86 -7.16 -8.44
C LEU A 121 0.46 -5.88 -9.17
N GLU A 122 1.27 -5.40 -10.10
CA GLU A 122 0.99 -4.18 -10.87
C GLU A 122 -0.31 -4.29 -11.69
N ALA A 123 -0.59 -5.45 -12.31
CA ALA A 123 -1.87 -5.68 -12.98
C ALA A 123 -3.04 -5.68 -11.98
N MET A 124 -2.85 -6.28 -10.80
CA MET A 124 -3.87 -6.30 -9.74
C MET A 124 -4.15 -4.88 -9.19
N LEU A 125 -3.11 -4.07 -8.99
CA LEU A 125 -3.21 -2.68 -8.55
C LEU A 125 -4.00 -1.82 -9.53
N ARG A 126 -3.83 -2.02 -10.84
CA ARG A 126 -4.63 -1.32 -11.87
C ARG A 126 -6.11 -1.65 -11.77
N LEU A 127 -6.46 -2.91 -11.53
CA LEU A 127 -7.85 -3.35 -11.34
C LEU A 127 -8.47 -2.76 -10.06
N ALA A 128 -7.67 -2.61 -9.01
CA ALA A 128 -8.06 -1.91 -7.79
C ALA A 128 -8.05 -0.36 -7.96
N GLY A 129 -7.63 0.15 -9.13
CA GLY A 129 -7.47 1.56 -9.44
C GLY A 129 -6.50 2.29 -8.50
N LYS A 130 -5.39 1.61 -8.15
CA LYS A 130 -4.27 2.10 -7.33
C LYS A 130 -3.03 2.22 -8.20
N GLN A 131 -3.14 3.07 -9.20
CA GLN A 131 -2.01 3.39 -10.07
C GLN A 131 -1.06 4.30 -9.32
N GLY A 132 0.25 4.11 -9.50
CA GLY A 132 1.26 4.97 -8.89
C GLY A 132 1.07 6.43 -9.29
N ARG A 133 1.64 7.35 -8.51
CA ARG A 133 1.65 8.77 -8.89
C ARG A 133 2.37 8.88 -10.25
N PRO A 134 1.85 9.62 -11.24
CA PRO A 134 2.61 9.87 -12.45
C PRO A 134 3.94 10.49 -12.03
N ALA A 135 5.06 9.95 -12.53
CA ALA A 135 6.37 10.50 -12.26
C ALA A 135 6.31 12.01 -12.53
N ALA A 136 6.72 12.83 -11.55
CA ALA A 136 6.79 14.27 -11.74
C ALA A 136 7.60 14.51 -13.02
N ALA A 137 7.02 15.27 -13.95
CA ALA A 137 7.73 15.65 -15.18
C ALA A 137 9.09 16.27 -14.77
N PRO A 138 10.18 15.96 -15.48
CA PRO A 138 11.49 16.52 -15.15
C PRO A 138 11.36 18.05 -15.14
N VAL A 139 11.70 18.65 -14.01
CA VAL A 139 11.78 20.11 -13.89
C VAL A 139 12.88 20.55 -14.85
N ALA A 140 12.50 21.21 -15.94
CA ALA A 140 13.47 21.82 -16.84
C ALA A 140 14.26 22.86 -16.04
N GLU A 141 15.57 22.67 -15.90
CA GLU A 141 16.47 23.68 -15.34
C GLU A 141 16.31 24.97 -16.13
N PRO A 142 16.12 26.13 -15.46
CA PRO A 142 16.11 27.41 -16.15
C PRO A 142 17.49 27.65 -16.76
N ALA A 143 17.53 27.85 -18.08
CA ALA A 143 18.75 28.26 -18.76
C ALA A 143 19.22 29.60 -18.19
N LEU A 144 20.42 29.60 -17.60
CA LEU A 144 21.10 30.81 -17.16
C LEU A 144 21.22 31.79 -18.35
N PRO A 145 20.86 33.07 -18.18
CA PRO A 145 21.11 34.05 -19.23
C PRO A 145 22.63 34.18 -19.40
N LYS A 146 23.09 34.13 -20.64
CA LYS A 146 24.47 34.51 -20.97
C LYS A 146 24.55 36.03 -20.83
N ASP A 147 25.42 36.47 -19.92
CA ASP A 147 25.74 37.87 -19.67
C ASP A 147 25.99 38.63 -20.98
N GLY A 148 25.45 39.85 -21.06
CA GLY A 148 25.70 40.85 -22.09
C GLY A 148 26.32 42.10 -21.49
#